data_AF-A0AAE1SFV5-F1
#
_entry.id   AF-A0AAE1SFV5-F1
#
_cell.length_a   1.000
_cell.length_b   1.000
_cell.length_c   1.000
_cell.angle_alpha   90.00
_cell.angle_beta   90.00
_cell.angle_gamma   90.00
#
_symmetry.space_group_name_H-M   'P 1'
#
loop_
_entity.id
_entity.type
_entity.pdbx_description
1 polymer ?
#
loop_
_entity_poly.entity_id
_entity_poly.type
_entity_poly.pdbx_seq_one_letter_code
_entity_poly.pdbx_strand_id
1 'polypeptide(L)'
;MESYLMGEDLWDVINGSYTSPPSDGSKNNGAYKKWNQINAKAEFILKRTISHNLFDHIIRCKSTHEIWRTLDQLFNKKDEARQ
;
A
#
# COMPACT_ATOMS: atom_id res chain seq x y z
N MET A 1 8.19 -3.72 -8.01
CA MET A 1 7.53 -2.55 -7.36
C MET A 1 7.87 -2.49 -5.87
N GLU A 2 7.97 -3.62 -5.20
CA GLU A 2 8.40 -3.72 -3.79
C GLU A 2 9.70 -2.96 -3.50
N SER A 3 10.77 -3.18 -4.27
CA SER A 3 12.06 -2.49 -4.06
C SER A 3 11.97 -0.96 -4.20
N TYR A 4 11.03 -0.46 -5.01
CA TYR A 4 10.78 0.99 -5.14
C TYR A 4 10.07 1.54 -3.88
N LEU A 5 9.09 0.79 -3.36
CA LEU A 5 8.39 1.17 -2.14
C LEU A 5 9.28 1.05 -0.90
N MET A 6 10.19 0.08 -0.85
CA MET A 6 11.22 -0.02 0.18
C MET A 6 12.21 1.14 0.09
N GLY A 7 12.65 1.52 -1.11
CA GLY A 7 13.52 2.69 -1.31
C GLY A 7 12.88 4.02 -0.90
N GLU A 8 11.56 4.12 -1.01
CA GLU A 8 10.77 5.30 -0.62
C GLU A 8 10.32 5.29 0.86
N ASP A 9 10.69 4.27 1.64
CA ASP A 9 10.29 4.07 3.05
C ASP A 9 8.75 3.96 3.21
N LEU A 10 8.09 3.36 2.22
CA LEU A 10 6.63 3.18 2.16
C LEU A 10 6.21 1.75 2.45
N TRP A 11 7.16 0.82 2.50
CA TRP A 11 6.87 -0.60 2.69
C TRP A 11 6.18 -0.88 4.03
N ASP A 12 6.60 -0.17 5.08
CA ASP A 12 6.09 -0.37 6.43
C ASP A 12 4.60 -0.07 6.59
N VAL A 13 4.07 0.89 5.80
CA VAL A 13 2.63 1.22 5.80
C VAL A 13 1.80 0.33 4.89
N ILE A 14 2.43 -0.41 3.98
CA ILE A 14 1.76 -1.28 3.01
C ILE A 14 1.68 -2.71 3.52
N ASN A 15 2.78 -3.22 4.07
CA ASN A 15 2.91 -4.62 4.48
C ASN A 15 3.80 -4.81 5.73
N GLY A 16 4.12 -3.74 6.46
CA GLY A 16 4.93 -3.81 7.68
C GLY A 16 4.15 -3.48 8.94
N SER A 17 4.87 -2.97 9.93
CA SER A 17 4.33 -2.77 11.30
C SER A 17 3.43 -1.54 11.42
N TYR A 18 3.41 -0.70 10.38
CA TYR A 18 2.69 0.57 10.33
C TYR A 18 1.51 0.51 9.36
N THR A 19 0.93 -0.66 9.11
CA THR A 19 -0.26 -0.79 8.25
C THR A 19 -1.53 -0.17 8.86
N SER A 20 -1.55 0.02 10.18
CA SER A 20 -2.64 0.65 10.91
C SER A 20 -2.15 1.91 11.63
N PRO A 21 -3.03 2.91 11.83
CA PRO A 21 -2.67 4.09 12.60
C PRO A 21 -2.27 3.67 14.03
N PRO A 22 -1.25 4.32 14.62
CA PRO A 22 -0.83 4.03 15.99
C PRO A 22 -2.00 4.23 16.97
N SER A 23 -2.22 3.22 17.83
CA SER A 23 -3.39 3.13 18.71
C SER A 23 -3.46 4.22 19.81
N ASP A 24 -2.38 4.95 20.04
CA ASP A 24 -2.29 6.09 20.99
C ASP A 24 -2.79 7.40 20.33
N GLY A 25 -4.04 7.32 19.86
CA GLY A 25 -4.69 8.18 18.88
C GLY A 25 -5.02 9.59 19.35
N SER A 26 -4.00 10.42 19.60
CA SER A 26 -4.18 11.86 19.40
C SER A 26 -3.84 12.20 17.94
N LYS A 27 -4.79 12.77 17.20
CA LYS A 27 -4.51 13.35 15.85
C LYS A 27 -3.43 14.45 15.90
N ASN A 28 -3.12 14.98 17.09
CA ASN A 28 -2.01 15.90 17.35
C ASN A 28 -0.67 15.21 17.69
N ASN A 29 -0.63 13.87 17.72
CA ASN A 29 0.61 13.14 17.92
C ASN A 29 1.47 13.20 16.65
N GLY A 30 2.74 13.58 16.79
CA GLY A 30 3.70 13.64 15.68
C GLY A 30 3.82 12.30 14.93
N ALA A 31 3.65 11.19 15.65
CA ALA A 31 3.64 9.84 15.06
C ALA A 31 2.45 9.61 14.12
N TYR A 32 1.23 10.05 14.49
CA TYR A 32 0.05 9.93 13.62
C TYR A 32 0.19 10.80 12.37
N LYS A 33 0.70 12.03 12.51
CA LYS A 33 0.92 12.92 11.37
C LYS A 33 1.95 12.35 10.39
N LYS A 34 3.07 11.82 10.91
CA LYS A 34 4.10 11.16 10.09
C LYS A 34 3.54 9.92 9.40
N TRP A 35 2.82 9.07 10.12
CA TRP A 35 2.14 7.90 9.57
C TRP A 35 1.17 8.29 8.44
N ASN A 36 0.31 9.28 8.67
CA ASN A 36 -0.66 9.75 7.69
C ASN A 36 0.00 10.30 6.41
N GLN A 37 1.12 11.01 6.55
CA GLN A 37 1.90 11.51 5.41
C GLN A 37 2.49 10.37 4.58
N ILE A 38 3.09 9.38 5.23
CA ILE A 38 3.69 8.21 4.56
C ILE A 38 2.58 7.37 3.90
N ASN A 39 1.46 7.13 4.59
CA ASN A 39 0.33 6.39 4.05
C ASN A 39 -0.30 7.10 2.83
N ALA A 40 -0.49 8.43 2.90
CA ALA A 40 -1.02 9.19 1.76
C ALA A 40 -0.06 9.18 0.55
N LYS A 41 1.26 9.23 0.79
CA LYS A 41 2.27 9.13 -0.28
C LYS A 41 2.27 7.74 -0.91
N ALA A 42 2.18 6.68 -0.10
CA ALA A 42 2.02 5.31 -0.58
C ALA A 42 0.77 5.15 -1.44
N GLU A 43 -0.38 5.65 -0.97
CA GLU A 43 -1.63 5.61 -1.71
C GLU A 43 -1.53 6.34 -3.05
N PHE A 44 -0.89 7.52 -3.09
CA PHE A 44 -0.69 8.28 -4.33
C PHE A 44 0.19 7.53 -5.33
N ILE A 45 1.31 6.95 -4.88
CA ILE A 45 2.22 6.17 -5.73
C ILE A 45 1.50 4.94 -6.26
N LEU A 46 0.79 4.20 -5.40
CA LEU A 46 0.01 3.06 -5.82
C LEU A 46 -1.01 3.49 -6.89
N LYS A 47 -1.87 4.48 -6.60
CA LYS A 47 -2.84 5.04 -7.57
C LYS A 47 -2.22 5.49 -8.89
N ARG A 48 -1.03 6.08 -8.86
CA ARG A 48 -0.33 6.55 -10.07
C ARG A 48 0.29 5.41 -10.89
N THR A 49 0.74 4.35 -10.23
CA THR A 49 1.38 3.23 -10.92
C THR A 49 0.38 2.18 -11.41
N ILE A 50 -0.87 2.30 -10.96
CA ILE A 50 -2.02 1.54 -11.43
C ILE A 50 -2.47 2.07 -12.79
N SER A 51 -2.36 1.25 -13.83
CA SER A 51 -2.97 1.53 -15.13
C SER A 51 -4.50 1.50 -15.02
N HIS A 52 -5.22 2.19 -15.91
CA HIS A 52 -6.69 2.34 -15.84
C HIS A 52 -7.41 0.97 -15.70
N ASN A 53 -6.86 -0.08 -16.31
CA ASN A 53 -7.39 -1.45 -16.23
C ASN A 53 -7.29 -2.09 -14.83
N LEU A 54 -6.33 -1.69 -13.99
CA LEU A 54 -6.22 -2.16 -12.61
C LEU A 54 -7.02 -1.28 -11.63
N PHE A 55 -7.42 -0.08 -12.05
CA PHE A 55 -8.15 0.86 -11.20
C PHE A 55 -9.51 0.32 -10.78
N ASP A 56 -10.26 -0.31 -11.69
CA ASP A 56 -11.55 -0.96 -11.39
C ASP A 56 -11.45 -2.09 -10.33
N HIS A 57 -10.31 -2.75 -10.26
CA HIS A 57 -10.04 -3.79 -9.26
C HIS A 57 -9.65 -3.18 -7.92
N ILE A 58 -8.89 -2.09 -7.94
CA ILE A 58 -8.30 -1.47 -6.75
C ILE A 58 -9.24 -0.49 -6.06
N ILE A 59 -10.15 0.16 -6.78
CA ILE A 59 -11.16 1.05 -6.19
C ILE A 59 -12.12 0.31 -5.24
N ARG A 60 -12.20 -1.03 -5.37
CA ARG A 60 -13.00 -1.89 -4.49
C ARG A 60 -12.27 -2.26 -3.19
N CYS A 61 -10.96 -2.07 -3.12
CA CYS A 61 -10.14 -2.33 -1.94
C CYS A 61 -10.33 -1.21 -0.91
N LYS A 62 -10.42 -1.58 0.37
CA LYS A 62 -10.65 -0.64 1.47
C LYS A 62 -9.39 -0.25 2.22
N SER A 63 -8.27 -0.92 1.94
CA SER A 63 -6.98 -0.69 2.60
C SER A 63 -5.81 -0.75 1.64
N THR A 64 -4.76 0.01 1.94
CA THR A 64 -3.49 0.01 1.20
C THR A 64 -2.88 -1.40 1.09
N HIS A 65 -3.09 -2.22 2.13
CA HIS A 65 -2.69 -3.63 2.15
C HIS A 65 -3.44 -4.48 1.12
N GLU A 66 -4.76 -4.36 1.01
CA GLU A 66 -5.55 -5.08 -0.02
C GLU A 66 -5.19 -4.64 -1.44
N ILE A 67 -4.94 -3.33 -1.63
CA ILE A 67 -4.50 -2.78 -2.90
C ILE A 67 -3.17 -3.41 -3.31
N TRP A 68 -2.21 -3.45 -2.39
CA TRP A 68 -0.92 -4.07 -2.62
C TRP A 68 -1.04 -5.56 -2.90
N ARG A 69 -1.87 -6.29 -2.14
CA ARG A 69 -2.06 -7.74 -2.37
C ARG A 69 -2.63 -8.04 -3.76
N THR A 70 -3.56 -7.21 -4.22
CA THR A 70 -4.14 -7.32 -5.57
C THR A 70 -3.09 -7.02 -6.64
N LEU A 71 -2.26 -6.00 -6.42
CA LEU A 71 -1.14 -5.67 -7.31
C LEU A 71 -0.09 -6.78 -7.33
N ASP A 72 0.32 -7.28 -6.18
CA ASP A 72 1.23 -8.40 -6.03
C ASP A 72 0.70 -9.63 -6.77
N GLN A 73 -0.56 -10.01 -6.57
CA GLN A 73 -1.19 -11.08 -7.34
C GLN A 73 -1.25 -10.83 -8.84
N LEU A 74 -1.34 -9.58 -9.30
CA LEU A 74 -1.38 -9.27 -10.74
C LEU A 74 0.01 -9.27 -11.38
N PHE A 75 1.03 -8.82 -10.65
CA PHE A 75 2.41 -8.70 -11.15
C PHE A 75 3.27 -9.94 -10.88
N ASN A 76 3.04 -10.65 -9.76
CA ASN A 76 3.68 -11.91 -9.37
C ASN A 76 2.87 -13.15 -9.79
N LYS A 77 1.84 -13.02 -10.63
CA LYS A 77 1.07 -14.15 -11.23
C LYS A 77 1.88 -14.99 -12.23
N LYS A 78 3.12 -15.32 -11.91
CA LYS A 78 3.96 -16.24 -12.66
C LYS A 78 3.98 -17.67 -12.12
N ASP A 79 3.38 -17.99 -10.96
CA ASP A 79 3.60 -19.33 -10.36
C ASP A 79 2.36 -20.17 -10.00
N GLU A 80 1.12 -19.75 -10.24
CA GLU A 80 -0.06 -20.60 -9.94
C GLU A 80 -0.84 -21.02 -11.19
N ALA A 81 -0.15 -21.37 -12.27
CA ALA A 81 -0.74 -22.06 -13.43
C ALA A 81 -0.06 -23.41 -13.71
N ARG A 82 0.52 -24.04 -12.68
CA ARG A 82 1.20 -25.33 -12.83
C ARG A 82 1.16 -26.19 -11.57
N GLN A 83 -0.02 -26.66 -11.17
CA GLN A 83 -0.18 -27.97 -10.51
C GLN A 83 -1.46 -28.64 -10.98
#